data_AF-A0A7W4A5W8-F1
#
_entry.id   AF-A0A7W4A5W8-F1
#
_cell.length_a   1.000
_cell.length_b   1.000
_cell.length_c   1.000
_cell.angle_alpha   90.00
_cell.angle_beta   90.00
_cell.angle_gamma   90.00
#
_symmetry.space_group_name_H-M   'P 1'
#
loop_
_entity.id
_entity.type
_entity.pdbx_description
1 polymer ?
#
loop_
_entity_poly.entity_id
_entity_poly.type
_entity_poly.pdbx_seq_one_letter_code
_entity_poly.pdbx_strand_id
1 'polypeptide(L)' 'MQTYRTSAQWQQLFQQRSHFSGTNVEFCQHHNVSITTYYKQRTLLTEGLPKTPLPTQTPRPTASRFVQV' A
#
# COMPACT_ATOMS: atom_id res chain seq x y z
N MET A 1 -6.87 9.83 -20.37
CA MET A 1 -5.38 9.80 -20.48
C MET A 1 -4.84 8.94 -19.35
N GLN A 2 -4.43 7.69 -19.62
CA GLN A 2 -3.71 6.89 -18.63
C GLN A 2 -2.28 7.43 -18.55
N THR A 3 -1.98 8.21 -17.53
CA THR A 3 -0.61 8.65 -17.26
C THR A 3 0.14 7.46 -16.66
N TYR A 4 0.79 6.70 -17.55
CA TYR A 4 1.76 5.70 -17.15
C TYR A 4 2.95 6.41 -16.49
N ARG A 5 2.95 6.46 -15.16
CA ARG A 5 4.06 6.99 -14.37
C ARG A 5 5.23 6.03 -14.45
N THR A 6 6.40 6.56 -14.77
CA THR A 6 7.66 5.82 -14.74
C THR A 6 8.13 5.60 -13.29
N SER A 7 9.08 4.69 -13.07
CA SER A 7 9.65 4.43 -11.74
C SER A 7 10.24 5.69 -11.10
N ALA A 8 10.88 6.55 -11.89
CA ALA A 8 11.41 7.83 -11.41
C ALA A 8 10.31 8.78 -10.93
N GLN A 9 9.18 8.86 -11.66
CA GLN A 9 8.04 9.66 -11.23
C GLN A 9 7.42 9.13 -9.93
N TRP A 10 7.38 7.80 -9.75
CA TRP A 10 6.95 7.21 -8.49
C TRP A 10 7.89 7.57 -7.34
N GLN A 11 9.21 7.51 -7.54
CA GLN A 11 10.19 7.92 -6.52
C GLN A 11 9.99 9.37 -6.07
N GLN A 12 9.82 10.30 -7.02
CA GLN A 12 9.54 11.71 -6.71
C GLN A 12 8.22 11.86 -5.95
N LEU A 13 7.19 11.12 -6.35
CA LEU A 13 5.88 11.14 -5.68
C LEU A 13 5.98 10.61 -4.23
N PHE A 14 6.81 9.59 -3.97
CA PHE A 14 7.07 9.12 -2.60
C PHE A 14 7.91 10.10 -1.78
N GLN A 15 8.85 10.83 -2.39
CA GLN A 15 9.58 11.92 -1.70
C GLN A 15 8.63 13.05 -1.30
N GLN A 16 7.74 13.46 -2.21
CA GLN A 16 6.71 14.47 -1.93
C GLN A 16 5.76 14.03 -0.81
N ARG A 17 5.51 12.72 -0.66
CA ARG A 17 4.64 12.20 0.41
C ARG A 17 5.15 12.58 1.80
N SER A 18 6.46 12.56 2.03
CA SER A 18 7.07 12.90 3.32
C SER A 18 6.84 14.36 3.74
N HIS A 19 6.56 15.23 2.77
CA HIS A 19 6.30 16.66 2.99
C HIS A 19 4.80 16.98 3.02
N PHE A 20 3.93 16.01 2.74
CA PHE A 20 2.49 16.21 2.69
C PHE A 20 1.83 15.93 4.03
N SER A 21 1.18 16.95 4.59
CA SER A 21 0.32 16.82 5.76
C SER A 21 -1.02 16.22 5.36
N GLY A 22 -1.39 15.09 5.96
CA GLY A 22 -2.66 14.41 5.68
C GLY A 22 -2.51 12.91 5.49
N THR A 23 -3.60 12.24 5.13
CA THR A 23 -3.65 10.79 4.90
C THR A 23 -3.12 10.40 3.52
N ASN A 24 -2.82 9.11 3.33
CA ASN A 24 -2.42 8.60 2.02
C ASN A 24 -3.56 8.73 0.99
N VAL A 25 -4.82 8.70 1.43
CA VAL A 25 -5.99 8.85 0.57
C VAL A 25 -6.06 10.26 0.01
N GLU A 26 -5.93 11.27 0.88
CA GLU A 26 -5.91 12.69 0.48
C GLU A 26 -4.73 13.00 -0.44
N PHE A 27 -3.55 12.47 -0.13
CA PHE A 27 -2.39 12.59 -1.01
C PHE A 27 -2.63 11.96 -2.38
N CYS A 28 -3.18 10.74 -2.42
CA CYS A 28 -3.50 10.06 -3.67
C CYS A 28 -4.54 10.83 -4.49
N GLN A 29 -5.56 11.40 -3.86
CA GLN A 29 -6.54 12.25 -4.52
C GLN A 29 -5.89 13.51 -5.13
N HIS A 30 -5.05 14.21 -4.35
CA HIS A 30 -4.33 15.40 -4.81
C HIS A 30 -3.46 15.11 -6.04
N HIS A 31 -2.80 13.95 -6.06
CA HIS A 31 -1.91 13.53 -7.15
C HIS A 31 -2.61 12.70 -8.24
N ASN A 32 -3.94 12.55 -8.22
CA ASN A 32 -4.69 11.74 -9.19
C ASN A 32 -4.11 10.32 -9.33
N VAL A 33 -3.88 9.69 -8.18
CA VAL A 33 -3.39 8.32 -8.04
C VAL A 33 -4.47 7.51 -7.33
N SER A 34 -4.70 6.27 -7.77
CA SER A 34 -5.52 5.35 -6.99
C SER A 34 -4.74 4.84 -5.77
N ILE A 35 -5.40 4.79 -4.62
CA ILE A 35 -4.79 4.31 -3.38
C ILE A 35 -4.23 2.88 -3.51
N THR A 36 -4.89 2.04 -4.30
CA THR A 36 -4.46 0.67 -4.61
C THR A 36 -3.14 0.65 -5.40
N THR A 37 -3.02 1.46 -6.45
CA THR A 37 -1.78 1.57 -7.23
C THR A 37 -0.66 2.16 -6.38
N TYR A 38 -0.95 3.16 -5.54
CA TYR A 38 0.02 3.74 -4.61
C TYR A 38 0.67 2.67 -3.72
N TYR A 39 -0.14 1.82 -3.07
CA TYR A 39 0.40 0.75 -2.23
C TYR A 39 1.14 -0.33 -3.03
N LYS A 40 0.63 -0.73 -4.21
CA LYS A 40 1.34 -1.68 -5.09
C LYS A 40 2.74 -1.18 -5.45
N GLN A 41 2.85 0.09 -5.84
CA GLN A 41 4.13 0.69 -6.23
C GLN A 41 5.07 0.88 -5.04
N ARG A 42 4.52 1.22 -3.87
CA ARG A 42 5.29 1.32 -2.63
C ARG A 42 5.93 -0.02 -2.26
N THR A 43 5.20 -1.13 -2.40
CA THR A 43 5.73 -2.47 -2.18
C THR A 43 6.86 -2.78 -3.17
N LEU A 44 6.62 -2.57 -4.48
CA LEU A 44 7.62 -2.82 -5.53
C LEU A 44 8.94 -2.05 -5.31
N LEU A 45 8.87 -0.81 -4.83
CA LEU A 45 10.05 0.00 -4.50
C LEU A 45 10.75 -0.43 -3.19
N THR A 46 10.01 -1.00 -2.24
CA THR A 46 10.56 -1.45 -0.94
C THR A 46 11.17 -2.85 -1.03
N GLU A 47 10.71 -3.70 -1.97
CA GLU A 47 11.19 -5.07 -2.17
C GLU A 47 12.64 -5.17 -2.69
N GLY A 48 13.33 -4.04 -2.92
CA GLY A 48 14.79 -3.98 -3.05
C GLY A 48 15.56 -4.12 -1.73
N LEU A 49 14.87 -4.13 -0.58
CA LEU A 49 15.42 -4.47 0.73
C LEU A 49 14.76 -5.77 1.23
N PRO A 50 15.52 -6.70 1.85
CA PRO A 50 15.02 -8.00 2.27
C PRO A 50 13.75 -7.83 3.12
N LYS A 51 12.69 -8.47 2.61
CA LYS A 51 11.32 -8.43 3.11
C LYS A 51 11.27 -8.90 4.55
N THR A 52 11.03 -7.99 5.48
CA THR A 52 10.32 -8.34 6.71
C THR A 52 8.86 -8.54 6.33
N PRO A 53 8.26 -9.73 6.53
CA PRO A 53 6.88 -9.97 6.17
C PRO A 53 5.97 -9.10 7.05
N LEU A 54 5.34 -8.08 6.46
CA LEU A 54 4.20 -7.41 7.08
C LEU A 54 3.06 -8.45 7.20
N PRO A 55 2.31 -8.46 8.31
CA PRO A 55 1.51 -9.61 8.70
C PRO A 55 0.39 -9.82 7.70
N THR A 56 0.41 -11.00 7.11
CA THR A 56 -0.71 -11.68 6.47
C THR A 56 -1.98 -11.38 7.25
N GLN A 57 -3.00 -10.90 6.53
CA GLN A 57 -4.39 -10.92 6.97
C GLN A 57 -4.62 -12.13 7.87
N THR A 58 -5.04 -11.92 9.10
CA THR A 58 -5.61 -12.99 9.91
C THR A 58 -6.94 -13.37 9.25
N PRO A 59 -7.11 -14.52 8.58
CA PRO A 59 -8.42 -15.13 8.62
C PRO A 59 -8.63 -15.45 10.10
N ARG A 60 -9.54 -14.73 10.76
CA ARG A 60 -10.03 -15.14 12.08
C ARG A 60 -10.40 -16.62 11.94
N PRO A 61 -9.72 -17.57 12.63
CA PRO A 61 -10.32 -18.86 12.82
C PRO A 61 -11.43 -18.60 13.83
N THR A 62 -12.65 -18.36 13.36
CA THR A 62 -13.82 -18.61 14.19
C THR A 62 -13.84 -20.11 14.37
N ALA A 63 -13.08 -20.60 15.37
CA ALA A 63 -13.17 -21.96 15.83
C ALA A 63 -14.59 -22.13 16.37
N SER A 64 -15.50 -22.54 15.49
CA SER A 64 -16.82 -23.02 15.82
C SER A 64 -16.64 -24.30 16.63
N ARG A 65 -16.49 -24.14 17.94
CA ARG A 65 -16.44 -25.26 18.87
C ARG A 65 -17.88 -25.70 19.14
N PHE A 66 -18.45 -26.46 18.21
CA PHE A 66 -19.50 -27.41 18.57
C PHE A 66 -18.83 -28.49 19.43
N VAL A 67 -18.99 -28.41 20.75
CA VAL A 67 -18.85 -29.59 21.59
C VAL A 67 -20.26 -30.16 21.72
N GLN A 68 -20.45 -31.33 21.14
CA GLN A 68 -21.63 -32.17 21.34
C GLN A 68 -21.14 -33.50 21.91
N VAL A 69 -21.92 -34.02 22.86
CA VAL A 69 -21.77 -35.23 23.70
C VAL A 69 -21.09 -35.01 25.03
#